data_AF-A0AAV8RFB2-F1
#
_entry.id   AF-A0AAV8RFB2-F1
#
_cell.length_a   1.000
_cell.length_b   1.000
_cell.length_c   1.000
_cell.angle_alpha   90.00
_cell.angle_beta   90.00
_cell.angle_gamma   90.00
#
_symmetry.space_group_name_H-M   'P 1'
#
loop_
_entity.id
_entity.type
_entity.pdbx_description
1 polymer ?
#
loop_
_entity_poly.entity_id
_entity_poly.type
_entity_poly.pdbx_seq_one_letter_code
_entity_poly.pdbx_strand_id
1 'polypeptide(L)'
;MGFLPASFAIPWSLQTPCLSCPVDEVHSKYDLYAVLLHIGSLGSGHYFCCIRSSPSTWHCINDSKVYRVSESDVLAQDAYLLFLCKATIVVLVFELNGGN
;
A
#
# COMPACT_ATOMS: atom_id res chain seq x y z
N MET A 1 -13.84 -22.02 -17.18
CA MET A 1 -12.84 -21.89 -16.10
C MET A 1 -11.92 -20.73 -16.48
N GLY A 2 -12.28 -19.52 -16.05
CA GLY A 2 -11.51 -18.33 -16.37
C GLY A 2 -10.34 -18.21 -15.39
N PHE A 3 -9.14 -18.55 -15.83
CA PHE A 3 -7.93 -18.11 -15.15
C PHE A 3 -7.91 -16.58 -15.24
N LEU A 4 -7.75 -15.88 -14.12
CA LEU A 4 -7.29 -14.48 -14.16
C LEU A 4 -5.80 -14.53 -14.50
N PRO A 5 -5.34 -14.07 -15.67
CA PRO A 5 -3.92 -13.89 -15.90
C PRO A 5 -3.62 -12.40 -15.77
N ALA A 6 -3.11 -11.99 -14.61
CA ALA A 6 -2.21 -10.86 -14.47
C ALA A 6 -1.83 -10.76 -13.00
N SER A 7 -0.58 -11.10 -12.69
CA SER A 7 0.09 -10.52 -11.54
C SER A 7 -0.15 -9.01 -11.57
N PHE A 8 -0.86 -8.47 -10.59
CA PHE A 8 -1.06 -7.03 -10.47
C PHE A 8 0.13 -6.48 -9.69
N ALA A 9 0.97 -5.68 -10.36
CA ALA A 9 2.08 -4.99 -9.69
C ALA A 9 1.51 -4.07 -8.62
N ILE A 10 1.97 -4.24 -7.37
CA ILE A 10 1.48 -3.46 -6.25
C ILE A 10 2.02 -2.02 -6.38
N PRO A 11 1.15 -0.99 -6.45
CA PRO A 11 1.60 0.40 -6.43
C PRO A 11 1.90 0.84 -4.99
N TRP A 12 3.03 1.52 -4.79
CA TRP A 12 3.43 2.06 -3.48
C TRP A 12 2.50 3.18 -2.98
N SER A 13 1.92 3.95 -3.90
CA SER A 13 0.93 4.98 -3.64
C SER A 13 -0.17 4.95 -4.69
N LEU A 14 -1.42 5.03 -4.25
CA LEU A 14 -2.55 5.28 -5.13
C LEU A 14 -2.99 6.74 -5.03
N GLN A 15 -3.10 7.38 -6.19
CA GLN A 15 -3.92 8.57 -6.37
C GLN A 15 -5.32 8.06 -6.77
N THR A 16 -6.35 8.50 -6.07
CA THR A 16 -7.73 8.09 -6.38
C THR A 16 -8.13 8.60 -7.77
N PRO A 17 -8.52 7.73 -8.73
CA PRO A 17 -9.44 8.18 -9.75
C PRO A 17 -10.79 8.46 -9.09
N CYS A 18 -11.44 9.51 -9.54
CA CYS A 18 -12.67 10.09 -9.00
C CYS A 18 -13.78 9.07 -8.70
N LEU A 19 -13.80 8.54 -7.47
CA LEU A 19 -14.95 7.85 -6.90
C LEU A 19 -15.97 8.91 -6.44
N SER A 20 -16.71 9.42 -7.42
CA SER A 20 -18.01 10.10 -7.28
C SER A 20 -18.22 10.97 -6.03
N CYS A 21 -17.60 12.14 -5.96
CA CYS A 21 -18.18 13.35 -5.36
C CYS A 21 -17.37 14.60 -5.74
N PRO A 22 -18.01 15.71 -6.15
CA PRO A 22 -17.36 16.99 -6.32
C PRO A 22 -17.43 17.76 -5.00
N VAL A 23 -16.56 17.45 -4.04
CA VAL A 23 -16.37 18.31 -2.86
C VAL A 23 -14.87 18.28 -2.52
N ASP A 24 -14.23 19.40 -2.84
CA ASP A 24 -12.86 19.79 -2.54
C ASP A 24 -11.75 18.90 -3.13
N GLU A 25 -11.01 19.47 -4.09
CA GLU A 25 -9.83 18.91 -4.75
C GLU A 25 -8.63 18.69 -3.80
N VAL A 26 -8.82 18.05 -2.66
CA VAL A 26 -7.71 17.53 -1.87
C VAL A 26 -7.38 16.16 -2.44
N HIS A 27 -6.40 16.14 -3.33
CA HIS A 27 -5.75 14.96 -3.87
C HIS A 27 -5.38 14.01 -2.71
N SER A 28 -6.27 13.05 -2.41
CA SER A 28 -6.10 12.15 -1.28
C SER A 28 -5.08 11.10 -1.70
N LYS A 29 -3.83 11.27 -1.25
CA LYS A 29 -2.79 10.27 -1.42
C LYS A 29 -3.05 9.12 -0.45
N TYR A 30 -2.90 7.90 -0.92
CA TYR A 30 -2.94 6.71 -0.08
C TYR A 30 -1.58 6.03 -0.15
N ASP A 31 -1.03 5.70 1.01
CA ASP A 31 0.22 4.96 1.11
C ASP A 31 -0.06 3.51 1.48
N LEU A 32 0.68 2.60 0.86
CA LEU A 32 0.63 1.19 1.21
C LEU A 32 1.16 0.95 2.63
N TYR A 33 0.34 0.32 3.46
CA TYR A 33 0.64 0.03 4.85
C TYR A 33 0.90 -1.47 5.07
N ALA A 34 0.10 -2.33 4.44
CA ALA A 34 0.29 -3.77 4.52
C ALA A 34 -0.21 -4.48 3.27
N VAL A 35 0.39 -5.64 3.00
CA VAL A 35 0.01 -6.56 1.91
C VAL A 35 -0.29 -7.91 2.54
N LEU A 36 -1.46 -8.46 2.25
CA LEU A 36 -1.78 -9.85 2.58
C LEU A 36 -1.54 -10.70 1.34
N LEU A 37 -0.80 -11.78 1.54
CA LEU A 37 -0.46 -12.74 0.50
C LEU A 37 -1.20 -14.04 0.74
N HIS A 38 -1.54 -14.71 -0.33
CA HIS A 38 -2.13 -16.03 -0.32
C HIS A 38 -1.41 -16.91 -1.33
N ILE A 39 -0.73 -17.94 -0.84
CA ILE A 39 -0.09 -18.94 -1.69
C ILE A 39 -0.93 -20.22 -1.67
N GLY A 40 -1.40 -20.66 -2.83
CA GLY A 40 -2.20 -21.86 -2.96
C GLY A 40 -3.45 -21.67 -3.80
N SER A 41 -4.43 -22.54 -3.58
CA SER A 41 -5.69 -22.60 -4.31
C SER A 41 -6.84 -22.02 -3.48
N LEU A 42 -7.98 -21.75 -4.12
CA LEU A 42 -9.17 -21.18 -3.46
C LEU A 42 -9.69 -22.01 -2.27
N GLY A 43 -9.47 -23.32 -2.26
CA GLY A 43 -9.93 -24.22 -1.19
C GLY A 43 -8.84 -24.65 -0.20
N SER A 44 -7.58 -24.31 -0.45
CA SER A 44 -6.44 -24.68 0.39
C SER A 44 -5.23 -23.85 0.00
N GLY A 45 -4.64 -23.20 0.98
CA GLY A 45 -3.46 -22.35 0.79
C GLY A 45 -2.97 -21.82 2.13
N HIS A 46 -1.97 -20.95 2.06
CA HIS A 46 -1.31 -20.36 3.21
C HIS A 46 -1.35 -18.84 3.11
N TYR A 47 -1.79 -18.20 4.19
CA TYR A 47 -1.86 -16.75 4.28
C TYR A 47 -0.71 -16.22 5.13
N PHE A 48 -0.08 -15.16 4.66
CA PHE A 48 0.92 -14.42 5.43
C PHE A 48 0.90 -12.95 5.03
N CYS A 49 1.48 -12.07 5.83
CA CYS A 49 1.40 -10.63 5.58
C CYS A 49 2.75 -9.92 5.64
N CYS A 50 2.89 -8.90 4.83
CA CYS A 50 3.99 -7.95 4.89
C CYS A 50 3.47 -6.61 5.40
N ILE A 51 4.00 -6.12 6.53
CA ILE A 51 3.57 -4.87 7.15
C ILE A 51 4.71 -3.85 7.14
N ARG A 52 4.36 -2.58 6.94
CA ARG A 52 5.31 -1.46 7.02
C ARG A 52 5.34 -0.93 8.45
N SER A 53 6.47 -1.11 9.13
CA SER A 53 6.66 -0.61 10.50
C SER A 53 7.23 0.81 10.54
N SER A 54 7.93 1.24 9.50
CA SER A 54 8.46 2.61 9.33
C SER A 54 8.63 2.90 7.84
N PRO A 55 8.86 4.16 7.42
CA PRO A 55 8.89 4.52 6.00
C PRO A 55 9.79 3.66 5.11
N SER A 56 10.88 3.10 5.65
CA SER A 56 11.84 2.26 4.94
C SER A 56 11.97 0.84 5.50
N THR A 57 11.10 0.43 6.43
CA THR A 57 11.20 -0.89 7.08
C THR A 57 9.92 -1.68 6.94
N TRP A 58 10.05 -2.82 6.26
CA TRP A 58 9.01 -3.81 6.09
C TRP A 58 9.34 -5.09 6.83
N HIS A 59 8.31 -5.74 7.36
CA HIS A 59 8.40 -7.03 8.01
C HIS A 59 7.40 -8.00 7.39
N CYS A 60 7.87 -9.19 7.05
CA CYS A 60 7.02 -10.30 6.69
C CYS A 60 6.73 -11.13 7.94
N ILE A 61 5.45 -11.40 8.18
CA ILE A 61 4.92 -12.19 9.28
C ILE A 61 4.31 -13.44 8.65
N ASN A 62 5.01 -14.56 8.82
CA ASN A 62 4.60 -15.88 8.36
C ASN A 62 4.42 -16.77 9.60
N ASP A 63 3.18 -16.86 10.09
CA ASP A 63 2.81 -17.50 11.36
C ASP A 63 3.66 -16.99 12.54
N SER A 64 4.50 -17.85 13.10
CA SER A 64 5.40 -17.53 14.21
C SER A 64 6.72 -16.88 13.77
N LYS A 65 6.98 -16.79 12.46
CA LYS A 65 8.23 -16.25 11.91
C LYS A 65 8.03 -14.81 11.47
N VAL A 66 8.77 -13.91 12.09
CA VAL A 66 8.84 -12.50 11.69
C VAL A 66 10.23 -12.19 11.20
N TYR A 67 10.34 -11.62 10.00
CA TYR A 67 11.62 -11.25 9.42
C TYR A 67 11.50 -9.98 8.59
N ARG A 68 12.62 -9.26 8.47
CA ARG A 68 12.69 -8.01 7.71
C ARG A 68 12.76 -8.33 6.21
N VAL A 69 12.05 -7.55 5.40
CA VAL A 69 12.05 -7.63 3.94
C VAL A 69 12.26 -6.25 3.33
N SER A 70 12.73 -6.18 2.08
CA SER A 70 12.82 -4.90 1.37
C SER A 70 11.47 -4.51 0.79
N GLU A 71 11.26 -3.21 0.53
CA GLU A 71 10.06 -2.73 -0.13
C GLU A 71 9.90 -3.36 -1.53
N SER A 72 10.99 -3.47 -2.29
CA SER A 72 10.99 -4.14 -3.59
C SER A 72 10.52 -5.59 -3.50
N ASP A 73 10.91 -6.32 -2.45
CA ASP A 73 10.48 -7.71 -2.26
C ASP A 73 8.98 -7.80 -1.97
N VAL A 74 8.40 -6.79 -1.32
CA VAL A 74 6.96 -6.71 -1.03
C VAL A 74 6.19 -6.35 -2.30
N LEU A 75 6.65 -5.37 -3.07
CA LEU A 75 5.97 -4.89 -4.28
C LEU A 75 6.00 -5.91 -5.44
N ALA A 76 6.97 -6.84 -5.43
CA ALA A 76 7.09 -7.91 -6.40
C ALA A 76 6.14 -9.10 -6.16
N GLN A 77 5.36 -9.08 -5.08
CA GLN A 77 4.49 -10.19 -4.70
C GLN A 77 3.12 -10.14 -5.37
N ASP A 78 2.50 -11.31 -5.53
CA ASP A 78 1.10 -11.42 -5.92
C ASP A 78 0.19 -11.19 -4.70
N ALA A 79 -0.20 -9.94 -4.48
CA ALA A 79 -1.06 -9.55 -3.36
C ALA A 79 -2.48 -10.10 -3.51
N TYR A 80 -3.02 -10.63 -2.41
CA TYR A 80 -4.43 -10.99 -2.29
C TYR A 80 -5.27 -9.81 -1.77
N LEU A 81 -4.80 -9.13 -0.71
CA LEU A 81 -5.42 -7.91 -0.18
C LEU A 81 -4.37 -6.82 0.06
N LEU A 82 -4.75 -5.57 -0.20
CA LEU A 82 -3.94 -4.38 0.05
C LEU A 82 -4.58 -3.53 1.16
N PHE A 83 -3.80 -3.15 2.15
CA PHE A 83 -4.19 -2.21 3.18
C PHE A 83 -3.52 -0.87 2.92
N LEU A 84 -4.35 0.16 2.73
CA LEU A 84 -3.93 1.51 2.41
C LEU A 84 -4.27 2.46 3.56
N CYS A 85 -3.36 3.37 3.89
CA CYS A 85 -3.62 4.45 4.84
C CYS A 85 -3.70 5.78 4.08
N LYS A 86 -4.69 6.62 4.40
CA LYS A 86 -4.80 7.96 3.81
C LYS A 86 -3.64 8.82 4.31
N ALA A 87 -2.79 9.25 3.39
CA ALA A 87 -1.73 10.19 3.68
C ALA A 87 -2.34 11.58 3.89
N THR A 88 -2.29 12.06 5.13
CA THR A 88 -2.62 13.46 5.44
C THR A 88 -1.48 14.33 4.93
N ILE A 89 -1.71 15.03 3.81
CA ILE A 89 -0.76 16.01 3.29
C ILE A 89 -0.85 17.26 4.17
N VAL A 90 0.18 17.52 4.97
CA VAL A 90 0.34 18.81 5.66
C VAL A 90 1.06 19.76 4.70
N VAL A 91 0.30 20.63 4.03
CA VAL A 91 0.88 21.72 3.24
C VAL A 91 1.29 22.82 4.22
N LEU A 92 2.60 22.94 4.49
CA LEU A 92 3.14 24.09 5.22
C LEU A 92 3.27 25.26 4.23
N VAL A 93 2.30 26.17 4.24
CA VAL A 93 2.41 27.44 3.53
C VAL A 93 3.28 28.36 4.37
N PHE A 94 4.54 28.55 3.97
CA PHE A 94 5.38 29.61 4.51
C PHE A 94 5.06 30.89 3.72
N GLU A 95 4.23 31.77 4.28
CA GLU A 95 4.12 33.12 3.74
C GLU A 95 5.45 33.85 3.97
N LEU A 96 6.23 34.03 2.90
CA LEU A 96 7.34 34.96 2.89
C LEU A 96 6.75 36.38 2.89
N ASN A 97 6.35 36.87 4.07
CA ASN A 97 6.17 38.30 4.29
C ASN A 97 7.56 38.96 4.34
N GLY A 98 8.17 39.11 3.17
CA GLY A 98 9.34 39.96 2.97
C GLY A 98 8.89 41.42 2.91
N GLY A 99 8.83 42.05 4.09
CA GLY A 99 8.54 43.47 4.23
C GLY A 99 9.72 44.35 3.79
N ASN A 100 9.35 45.37 3.00
CA ASN A 100 10.04 46.63 2.59
C ASN A 100 11.40 46.54 1.89
#